data_AF-A0A918DVS4-F1
#
_entry.id   AF-A0A918DVS4-F1
#
_cell.length_a   1.000
_cell.length_b   1.000
_cell.length_c   1.000
_cell.angle_alpha   90.00
_cell.angle_beta   90.00
_cell.angle_gamma   90.00
#
_symmetry.space_group_name_H-M   'P 1'
#
loop_
_entity.id
_entity.type
_entity.pdbx_description
1 polymer ?
#
loop_
_entity_poly.entity_id
_entity_poly.type
_entity_poly.pdbx_seq_one_letter_code
_entity_poly.pdbx_strand_id
1 'polypeptide(L)'
;MGILSRMTTTPDLSQLSAEQLRQLASELLVRVEQQDQTIQQRNHTIQQRDLKIGKLTHEVALLKRHKYGQRSEQLNVLQISLLDEVVDADIAAIEAELEQLNAPVAAKPEKRQPKRSPLPAELPRTEIHHEPDSTDCPCGCQLKRIGEEISEKLDYTPGVFTVERHIRGKWVCDACESLTQAPMPAHIIDKGIPTTGLLAHVLIAKYADHLPLYRQEQIFARAGVAIPRSTLAEWIGICGVQVQPLVDALRDRLLGEAVLHADETPVPMLAPGKKKTHKAYIWAYASAPFSDLTAVVYDFAPGRAGQHARDFLGDWQGQLVCGDYSGYKAGFEKGIIEIGCLAHYPESTFIRSGP
;
A
#
# COMPACT_ATOMS: atom_id res chain seq x y z
N MET A 1 -26.76 52.58 -17.63
CA MET A 1 -27.07 53.91 -18.19
C MET A 1 -26.23 54.12 -19.44
N GLY A 2 -26.85 54.50 -20.55
CA GLY A 2 -26.18 54.80 -21.82
C GLY A 2 -26.80 54.09 -23.02
N ILE A 3 -28.06 54.42 -23.32
CA ILE A 3 -28.77 53.96 -24.52
C ILE A 3 -28.05 54.56 -25.74
N LEU A 4 -27.33 53.74 -26.51
CA LEU A 4 -26.84 54.14 -27.84
C LEU A 4 -28.03 54.10 -28.81
N SER A 5 -28.72 55.24 -28.90
CA SER A 5 -29.77 55.48 -29.89
C SER A 5 -29.17 55.43 -31.29
N ARG A 6 -29.38 54.33 -32.03
CA ARG A 6 -29.06 54.25 -33.46
C ARG A 6 -30.15 55.03 -34.21
N MET A 7 -29.89 56.29 -34.53
CA MET A 7 -30.64 56.99 -35.57
C MET A 7 -30.27 56.38 -36.94
N THR A 8 -31.04 55.39 -37.39
CA THR A 8 -31.03 54.93 -38.79
C THR A 8 -32.14 55.65 -39.54
N THR A 9 -31.91 56.91 -39.87
CA THR A 9 -32.64 57.62 -40.93
C THR A 9 -31.75 57.60 -42.16
N THR A 10 -31.99 56.66 -43.08
CA THR A 10 -31.40 56.72 -44.41
C THR A 10 -31.94 57.96 -45.12
N PRO A 11 -31.09 58.90 -45.57
CA PRO A 11 -31.56 60.08 -46.29
C PRO A 11 -32.32 59.67 -47.56
N ASP A 12 -33.46 60.31 -47.82
CA ASP A 12 -34.24 60.10 -49.06
C ASP A 12 -33.46 60.68 -50.24
N LEU A 13 -32.77 59.80 -50.99
CA LEU A 13 -31.88 60.16 -52.08
C LEU A 13 -32.62 60.75 -53.30
N SER A 14 -33.95 60.63 -53.34
CA SER A 14 -34.77 61.11 -54.46
C SER A 14 -34.93 62.63 -54.52
N GLN A 15 -34.60 63.34 -53.44
CA GLN A 15 -34.78 64.79 -53.30
C GLN A 15 -33.48 65.60 -53.47
N LEU A 16 -32.34 64.93 -53.71
CA LEU A 16 -31.02 65.56 -53.82
C LEU A 16 -30.70 65.93 -55.28
N SER A 17 -30.06 67.08 -55.48
CA SER A 17 -29.56 67.47 -56.79
C SER A 17 -28.41 66.57 -57.24
N ALA A 18 -28.14 66.50 -58.55
CA ALA A 18 -27.05 65.71 -59.11
C ALA A 18 -25.66 66.09 -58.53
N GLU A 19 -25.50 67.34 -58.09
CA GLU A 19 -24.28 67.84 -57.46
C GLU A 19 -24.17 67.40 -55.99
N GLN A 20 -25.29 67.45 -55.24
CA GLN A 20 -25.36 66.94 -53.88
C GLN A 20 -25.15 65.43 -53.80
N LEU A 21 -25.64 64.67 -54.78
CA LEU A 21 -25.40 63.22 -54.88
C LEU A 21 -23.94 62.90 -55.16
N ARG A 22 -23.24 63.69 -55.99
CA ARG A 22 -21.80 63.51 -56.25
C ARG A 22 -20.95 63.81 -55.01
N GLN A 23 -21.30 64.85 -54.26
CA GLN A 23 -20.63 65.19 -53.01
C GLN A 23 -20.87 64.13 -51.91
N LEU A 24 -22.09 63.63 -51.78
CA LEU A 24 -22.38 62.53 -50.85
C LEU A 24 -21.62 61.25 -51.25
N ALA A 25 -21.54 60.94 -52.55
CA ALA A 25 -20.78 59.80 -53.05
C ALA A 25 -19.28 59.93 -52.76
N SER A 26 -18.68 61.12 -52.93
CA SER A 26 -17.27 61.34 -52.60
C SER A 26 -17.01 61.24 -51.10
N GLU A 27 -17.88 61.79 -50.25
CA GLU A 27 -17.78 61.65 -48.79
C GLU A 27 -17.91 60.19 -48.32
N LEU A 28 -18.83 59.43 -48.91
CA LEU A 28 -19.00 58.01 -48.61
C LEU A 28 -17.80 57.19 -49.07
N LEU A 29 -17.22 57.47 -50.24
CA LEU A 29 -16.01 56.80 -50.72
C LEU A 29 -14.82 57.01 -49.77
N VAL A 30 -14.62 58.26 -49.32
CA VAL A 30 -13.57 58.57 -48.33
C VAL A 30 -13.84 57.87 -47.00
N ARG A 31 -15.09 57.82 -46.54
CA ARG A 31 -15.46 57.12 -45.31
C ARG A 31 -15.24 55.62 -45.40
N VAL A 32 -15.58 55.00 -46.54
CA VAL A 32 -15.34 53.57 -46.79
C VAL A 32 -13.85 53.28 -46.79
N GLU A 33 -13.04 54.11 -47.46
CA GLU A 33 -11.59 53.94 -47.49
C GLU A 33 -10.95 54.08 -46.08
N GLN A 34 -11.39 55.04 -45.28
CA GLN A 34 -10.96 55.18 -43.89
C GLN A 34 -11.36 53.99 -43.02
N GLN A 35 -12.56 53.44 -43.24
CA GLN A 35 -13.02 52.24 -42.54
C GLN A 35 -12.21 51.01 -42.95
N ASP A 36 -11.91 50.84 -44.24
CA ASP A 36 -11.08 49.74 -44.74
C ASP A 36 -9.66 49.81 -44.19
N GLN A 37 -9.05 51.00 -44.14
CA GLN A 37 -7.74 51.19 -43.50
C GLN A 37 -7.79 50.82 -42.00
N THR A 38 -8.85 51.22 -41.29
CA THR A 38 -9.03 50.88 -39.87
C THR A 38 -9.21 49.37 -39.67
N ILE A 39 -9.97 48.70 -40.55
CA ILE A 39 -10.20 47.26 -40.51
C ILE A 39 -8.87 46.52 -40.78
N GLN A 40 -8.08 46.96 -41.75
CA GLN A 40 -6.77 46.38 -42.03
C GLN A 40 -5.81 46.49 -40.84
N GLN A 41 -5.73 47.66 -40.20
CA GLN A 41 -4.91 47.87 -39.01
C GLN A 41 -5.36 46.98 -37.84
N ARG A 42 -6.68 46.83 -37.64
CA ARG A 42 -7.24 45.95 -36.61
C ARG A 42 -6.95 44.48 -36.90
N ASN A 43 -7.12 44.03 -38.14
CA ASN A 43 -6.82 42.67 -38.56
C ASN A 43 -5.34 42.34 -38.36
N HIS A 44 -4.45 43.28 -38.70
CA HIS A 44 -3.02 43.11 -38.43
C HIS A 44 -2.71 42.98 -36.93
N THR A 45 -3.34 43.82 -36.11
CA THR A 45 -3.19 43.76 -34.64
C THR A 45 -3.73 42.44 -34.07
N ILE A 46 -4.85 41.94 -34.58
CA ILE A 46 -5.43 40.65 -34.17
C ILE A 46 -4.47 39.52 -34.53
N GLN A 47 -3.95 39.48 -35.75
CA GLN A 47 -2.97 38.47 -36.17
C GLN A 47 -1.71 38.47 -35.29
N GLN A 48 -1.17 39.65 -34.94
CA GLN A 48 -0.03 39.75 -34.03
C GLN A 48 -0.35 39.21 -32.63
N ARG A 49 -1.55 39.49 -32.12
CA ARG A 49 -2.02 38.99 -30.82
C ARG A 49 -2.22 37.48 -30.84
N ASP A 50 -2.81 36.93 -31.90
CA ASP A 50 -3.03 35.48 -32.04
C ASP A 50 -1.70 34.71 -32.09
N LEU A 51 -0.71 35.22 -32.82
CA LEU A 51 0.65 34.65 -32.84
C LEU A 51 1.29 34.69 -31.44
N LYS A 52 1.12 35.80 -30.72
CA LYS A 52 1.67 35.94 -29.37
C LYS A 52 0.97 35.02 -28.37
N ILE A 53 -0.35 34.88 -28.47
CA ILE A 53 -1.14 33.93 -27.68
C ILE A 53 -0.67 32.51 -27.98
N GLY A 54 -0.55 32.11 -29.25
CA GLY A 54 -0.06 30.80 -29.63
C GLY A 54 1.33 30.49 -29.06
N LYS A 55 2.27 31.45 -29.14
CA LYS A 55 3.60 31.32 -28.54
C LYS A 55 3.54 31.15 -27.02
N LEU A 56 2.81 32.00 -26.32
CA LEU A 56 2.69 31.94 -24.86
C LEU A 56 1.98 30.65 -24.40
N THR A 57 0.95 30.22 -25.12
CA THR A 57 0.25 28.96 -24.85
C THR A 57 1.20 27.76 -25.00
N HIS A 58 2.05 27.76 -26.02
CA HIS A 58 3.07 26.72 -26.22
C HIS A 58 4.13 26.73 -25.10
N GLU A 59 4.65 27.90 -24.74
CA GLU A 59 5.60 28.05 -23.63
C GLU A 59 5.00 27.60 -22.30
N VAL A 60 3.74 27.96 -22.01
CA VAL A 60 3.03 27.49 -20.82
C VAL A 60 2.81 25.98 -20.85
N ALA A 61 2.52 25.38 -22.00
CA ALA A 61 2.40 23.93 -22.14
C ALA A 61 3.73 23.22 -21.87
N LEU A 62 4.85 23.74 -22.40
CA LEU A 62 6.20 23.25 -22.12
C LEU A 62 6.56 23.39 -20.65
N LEU A 63 6.33 24.55 -20.04
CA LEU A 63 6.58 24.78 -18.62
C LEU A 63 5.71 23.88 -17.74
N LYS A 64 4.43 23.68 -18.11
CA LYS A 64 3.57 22.71 -17.43
C LYS A 64 4.07 21.29 -17.59
N ARG A 65 4.61 20.91 -18.75
CA ARG A 65 5.25 19.60 -18.97
C ARG A 65 6.58 19.46 -18.23
N HIS A 66 7.34 20.52 -18.04
CA HIS A 66 8.59 20.47 -17.27
C HIS A 66 8.31 20.47 -15.76
N LYS A 67 7.29 21.20 -15.31
CA LYS A 67 6.92 21.33 -13.89
C LYS A 67 6.01 20.21 -13.39
N TYR A 68 5.14 19.69 -14.26
CA TYR A 68 4.11 18.70 -13.94
C TYR A 68 4.12 17.49 -14.88
N GLY A 69 4.97 17.47 -15.92
CA GLY A 69 5.14 16.29 -16.76
C GLY A 69 5.92 15.21 -16.02
N GLN A 70 5.44 14.00 -16.18
CA GLN A 70 5.61 12.91 -15.23
C GLN A 70 6.99 12.27 -15.28
N ARG A 71 7.64 12.23 -14.12
CA ARG A 71 8.39 11.06 -13.65
C ARG A 71 7.39 10.03 -13.12
N SER A 72 6.76 9.22 -13.98
CA SER A 72 6.26 7.87 -13.66
C SER A 72 5.36 7.32 -14.76
N GLU A 73 5.53 6.03 -15.05
CA GLU A 73 4.57 5.18 -15.76
C GLU A 73 3.35 4.92 -14.86
N GLN A 74 2.43 5.88 -14.72
CA GLN A 74 1.19 5.65 -13.97
C GLN A 74 -0.06 5.88 -14.81
N LEU A 75 -0.99 4.94 -14.64
CA LEU A 75 -2.27 4.76 -15.34
C LEU A 75 -3.20 5.98 -15.20
N ASN A 76 -4.16 6.09 -16.12
CA ASN A 76 -5.05 7.25 -16.29
C ASN A 76 -5.93 7.51 -15.04
N VAL A 77 -6.22 8.79 -14.75
CA VAL A 77 -7.06 9.29 -13.64
C VAL A 77 -8.41 8.58 -13.51
N LEU A 78 -9.04 8.20 -14.64
CA LEU A 78 -10.30 7.44 -14.61
C LEU A 78 -10.13 6.00 -14.10
N GLN A 79 -8.97 5.37 -14.29
CA GLN A 79 -8.65 4.06 -13.72
C GLN A 79 -8.26 4.16 -12.25
N ILE A 80 -7.61 5.25 -11.84
CA ILE A 80 -7.29 5.52 -10.43
C ILE A 80 -8.57 5.74 -9.63
N SER A 81 -9.51 6.53 -10.13
CA SER A 81 -10.81 6.77 -9.48
C SER A 81 -11.61 5.48 -9.24
N LEU A 82 -11.55 4.53 -10.17
CA LEU A 82 -12.21 3.22 -10.03
C LEU A 82 -11.56 2.33 -8.96
N LEU A 83 -10.27 2.51 -8.69
CA LEU A 83 -9.54 1.77 -7.66
C LEU A 83 -9.69 2.45 -6.29
N ASP A 84 -9.68 3.79 -6.24
CA ASP A 84 -9.86 4.56 -5.02
C ASP A 84 -11.27 4.39 -4.43
N GLU A 85 -12.32 4.37 -5.25
CA GLU A 85 -13.69 4.09 -4.78
C GLU A 85 -13.83 2.70 -4.16
N VAL A 86 -13.11 1.70 -4.70
CA VAL A 86 -13.07 0.35 -4.14
C VAL A 86 -12.30 0.34 -2.81
N VAL A 87 -11.16 1.03 -2.75
CA VAL A 87 -10.35 1.13 -1.52
C VAL A 87 -11.11 1.87 -0.42
N ASP A 88 -11.84 2.94 -0.73
CA ASP A 88 -12.64 3.68 0.26
C ASP A 88 -13.83 2.86 0.76
N ALA A 89 -14.51 2.12 -0.12
CA ALA A 89 -15.54 1.17 0.28
C ALA A 89 -14.97 0.05 1.16
N ASP A 90 -13.76 -0.42 0.85
CA ASP A 90 -13.05 -1.44 1.63
C ASP A 90 -12.65 -0.92 3.02
N ILE A 91 -12.14 0.32 3.11
CA ILE A 91 -11.82 1.00 4.38
C ILE A 91 -13.09 1.12 5.21
N ALA A 92 -14.20 1.58 4.62
CA ALA A 92 -15.48 1.69 5.32
C ALA A 92 -15.99 0.33 5.85
N ALA A 93 -15.81 -0.74 5.07
CA ALA A 93 -16.18 -2.09 5.50
C ALA A 93 -15.28 -2.63 6.63
N ILE A 94 -13.99 -2.27 6.66
CA ILE A 94 -13.08 -2.61 7.77
C ILE A 94 -13.42 -1.79 9.01
N GLU A 95 -13.68 -0.49 8.86
CA GLU A 95 -14.08 0.39 9.96
C GLU A 95 -15.39 -0.10 10.60
N ALA A 96 -16.37 -0.52 9.79
CA ALA A 96 -17.63 -1.08 10.29
C ALA A 96 -17.43 -2.40 11.07
N GLU A 97 -16.56 -3.29 10.59
CA GLU A 97 -16.23 -4.54 11.31
C GLU A 97 -15.50 -4.24 12.63
N LEU A 98 -14.56 -3.28 12.62
CA LEU A 98 -13.86 -2.84 13.83
C LEU A 98 -14.80 -2.17 14.83
N GLU A 99 -15.77 -1.37 14.39
CA GLU A 99 -16.79 -0.79 15.27
C GLU A 99 -17.67 -1.87 15.91
N GLN A 100 -18.04 -2.92 15.17
CA GLN A 100 -18.77 -4.06 15.71
C GLN A 100 -17.96 -4.85 16.75
N LEU A 101 -16.66 -5.03 16.52
CA LEU A 101 -15.76 -5.71 17.45
C LEU A 101 -15.48 -4.89 18.73
N ASN A 102 -15.50 -3.55 18.63
CA ASN A 102 -15.24 -2.63 19.74
C ASN A 102 -16.50 -2.15 20.49
N ALA A 103 -17.70 -2.56 20.07
CA ALA A 103 -18.94 -2.17 20.74
C ALA A 103 -18.99 -2.74 22.19
N PRO A 104 -19.44 -1.96 23.18
CA PRO A 104 -19.60 -2.45 24.54
C PRO A 104 -20.59 -3.62 24.54
N VAL A 105 -20.16 -4.73 25.15
CA VAL A 105 -20.90 -6.00 25.19
C VAL A 105 -22.25 -5.78 25.88
N ALA A 106 -23.31 -5.55 25.10
CA ALA A 106 -24.67 -5.77 25.56
C ALA A 106 -24.79 -7.24 25.99
N ALA A 107 -25.51 -7.49 27.08
CA ALA A 107 -25.59 -8.77 27.79
C ALA A 107 -25.51 -9.97 26.84
N LYS A 108 -24.42 -10.74 26.95
CA LYS A 108 -24.12 -11.90 26.11
C LYS A 108 -25.33 -12.84 26.10
N PRO A 109 -25.96 -13.14 24.94
CA PRO A 109 -26.66 -14.41 24.83
C PRO A 109 -25.67 -15.53 25.19
N GLU A 110 -26.13 -16.57 25.87
CA GLU A 110 -25.31 -17.71 26.31
C GLU A 110 -24.31 -18.07 25.20
N LYS A 111 -23.01 -18.05 25.53
CA LYS A 111 -21.94 -18.40 24.59
C LYS A 111 -22.20 -19.82 24.09
N ARG A 112 -22.86 -19.94 22.94
CA ARG A 112 -22.83 -21.18 22.16
C ARG A 112 -21.36 -21.47 21.92
N GLN A 113 -20.88 -22.61 22.41
CA GLN A 113 -19.52 -23.05 22.12
C GLN A 113 -19.33 -22.98 20.59
N PRO A 114 -18.33 -22.24 20.09
CA PRO A 114 -18.08 -22.16 18.65
C PRO A 114 -17.76 -23.57 18.17
N LYS A 115 -18.72 -24.21 17.51
CA LYS A 115 -18.56 -25.52 16.93
C LYS A 115 -17.80 -25.30 15.62
N ARG A 116 -16.56 -25.78 15.56
CA ARG A 116 -15.78 -25.74 14.32
C ARG A 116 -16.54 -26.49 13.24
N SER A 117 -16.80 -25.81 12.13
CA SER A 117 -17.29 -26.49 10.93
C SER A 117 -16.21 -27.47 10.46
N PRO A 118 -16.57 -28.71 10.11
CA PRO A 118 -15.62 -29.64 9.51
C PRO A 118 -15.10 -29.08 8.19
N LEU A 119 -13.86 -29.41 7.85
CA LEU A 119 -13.31 -29.09 6.53
C LEU A 119 -14.08 -29.86 5.45
N PRO A 120 -14.19 -29.32 4.22
CA PRO A 120 -14.96 -29.97 3.17
C PRO A 120 -14.48 -31.41 2.90
N ALA A 121 -15.43 -32.32 2.64
CA ALA A 121 -15.17 -33.75 2.53
C ALA A 121 -14.49 -34.10 1.19
N GLU A 122 -14.72 -33.28 0.18
CA GLU A 122 -14.18 -33.37 -1.17
C GLU A 122 -12.69 -33.02 -1.28
N LEU A 123 -12.13 -32.32 -0.28
CA LEU A 123 -10.71 -31.98 -0.28
C LEU A 123 -9.85 -33.25 -0.09
N PRO A 124 -8.78 -33.42 -0.90
CA PRO A 124 -7.88 -34.56 -0.77
C PRO A 124 -7.21 -34.54 0.60
N ARG A 125 -7.18 -35.71 1.26
CA ARG A 125 -6.61 -35.89 2.60
C ARG A 125 -5.32 -36.68 2.53
N THR A 126 -4.28 -36.17 3.18
CA THR A 126 -3.02 -36.87 3.40
C THR A 126 -2.96 -37.29 4.86
N GLU A 127 -2.80 -38.58 5.13
CA GLU A 127 -2.68 -39.10 6.49
C GLU A 127 -1.25 -39.00 7.00
N ILE A 128 -1.08 -38.41 8.18
CA ILE A 128 0.21 -38.28 8.86
C ILE A 128 0.08 -38.97 10.21
N HIS A 129 0.74 -40.12 10.35
CA HIS A 129 0.69 -40.94 11.56
C HIS A 129 1.79 -40.52 12.53
N HIS A 130 1.40 -40.24 13.77
CA HIS A 130 2.31 -39.95 14.89
C HIS A 130 2.23 -41.11 15.87
N GLU A 131 3.24 -41.95 15.83
CA GLU A 131 3.38 -43.12 16.71
C GLU A 131 4.60 -42.95 17.63
N PRO A 132 4.61 -43.56 18.82
CA PRO A 132 5.79 -43.57 19.67
C PRO A 132 6.98 -44.27 18.99
N ASP A 133 8.20 -43.78 19.22
CA ASP A 133 9.43 -44.36 18.67
C ASP A 133 9.67 -45.81 19.10
N SER A 134 9.20 -46.16 20.30
CA SER A 134 9.17 -47.53 20.81
C SER A 134 7.81 -47.82 21.43
N THR A 135 7.37 -49.06 21.23
CA THR A 135 6.15 -49.61 21.85
C THR A 135 6.48 -50.47 23.08
N ASP A 136 7.72 -50.40 23.57
CA ASP A 136 8.17 -51.05 24.79
C ASP A 136 7.87 -50.16 26.00
N CYS A 137 7.10 -50.68 26.95
CA CYS A 137 6.83 -49.96 28.17
C CYS A 137 8.06 -50.05 29.11
N PRO A 138 8.35 -49.01 29.91
CA PRO A 138 9.40 -49.07 30.94
C PRO A 138 9.26 -50.21 31.96
N CYS A 139 8.06 -50.81 32.09
CA CYS A 139 7.82 -51.98 32.94
C CYS A 139 8.17 -53.33 32.27
N GLY A 140 8.60 -53.33 30.99
CA GLY A 140 8.97 -54.52 30.23
C GLY A 140 7.83 -55.19 29.45
N CYS A 141 6.64 -54.59 29.42
CA CYS A 141 5.50 -55.07 28.62
C CYS A 141 5.40 -54.38 27.26
N GLN A 142 4.76 -55.04 26.30
CA GLN A 142 4.39 -54.44 25.01
C GLN A 142 3.18 -53.53 25.17
N LEU A 143 3.27 -52.30 24.66
CA LEU A 143 2.14 -51.37 24.59
C LEU A 143 1.08 -51.85 23.60
N LYS A 144 -0.20 -51.64 23.95
CA LYS A 144 -1.36 -51.93 23.09
C LYS A 144 -2.01 -50.63 22.61
N ARG A 145 -2.28 -50.54 21.30
CA ARG A 145 -3.04 -49.42 20.73
C ARG A 145 -4.52 -49.58 21.08
N ILE A 146 -5.07 -48.60 21.80
CA ILE A 146 -6.49 -48.60 22.24
C ILE A 146 -7.37 -47.63 21.46
N GLY A 147 -6.77 -46.75 20.68
CA GLY A 147 -7.49 -45.79 19.87
C GLY A 147 -6.56 -44.76 19.26
N GLU A 148 -7.14 -43.69 18.76
CA GLU A 148 -6.41 -42.61 18.12
C GLU A 148 -7.11 -41.28 18.36
N GLU A 149 -6.36 -40.21 18.13
CA GLU A 149 -6.87 -38.86 18.10
C GLU A 149 -6.54 -38.25 16.74
N ILE A 150 -7.58 -37.76 16.05
CA ILE A 150 -7.47 -37.21 14.71
C ILE A 150 -7.64 -35.71 14.77
N SER A 151 -6.71 -34.96 14.17
CA SER A 151 -6.88 -33.54 13.90
C SER A 151 -6.61 -33.24 12.43
N GLU A 152 -7.50 -32.46 11.83
CA GLU A 152 -7.37 -32.03 10.43
C GLU A 152 -6.82 -30.59 10.37
N LYS A 153 -5.87 -30.36 9.47
CA LYS A 153 -5.31 -29.06 9.13
C LYS A 153 -5.45 -28.81 7.63
N LEU A 154 -5.75 -27.57 7.26
CA LEU A 154 -5.93 -27.15 5.88
C LEU A 154 -4.61 -26.62 5.33
N ASP A 155 -4.17 -27.20 4.22
CA ASP A 155 -2.98 -26.79 3.49
C ASP A 155 -3.33 -26.21 2.12
N TYR A 156 -2.36 -25.49 1.55
CA TYR A 156 -2.47 -24.90 0.24
C TYR A 156 -1.17 -25.05 -0.54
N THR A 157 -1.26 -25.80 -1.63
CA THR A 157 -0.32 -25.74 -2.74
C THR A 157 -0.93 -24.84 -3.80
N PRO A 158 -0.17 -23.99 -4.54
CA PRO A 158 -0.73 -23.09 -5.54
C PRO A 158 -1.81 -23.75 -6.43
N GLY A 159 -3.05 -23.29 -6.26
CA GLY A 159 -4.23 -23.77 -6.99
C GLY A 159 -4.99 -24.95 -6.37
N VAL A 160 -4.49 -25.58 -5.29
CA VAL A 160 -5.09 -26.78 -4.70
C VAL A 160 -5.08 -26.71 -3.17
N PHE A 161 -6.28 -26.81 -2.58
CA PHE A 161 -6.44 -27.03 -1.15
C PHE A 161 -6.35 -28.53 -0.84
N THR A 162 -5.58 -28.87 0.19
CA THR A 162 -5.43 -30.24 0.69
C THR A 162 -5.63 -30.24 2.21
N VAL A 163 -5.92 -31.41 2.79
CA VAL A 163 -6.11 -31.56 4.23
C VAL A 163 -5.08 -32.52 4.79
N GLU A 164 -4.26 -32.05 5.72
CA GLU A 164 -3.38 -32.90 6.53
C GLU A 164 -4.19 -33.50 7.67
N ARG A 165 -4.36 -34.82 7.66
CA ARG A 165 -5.00 -35.56 8.74
C ARG A 165 -3.93 -36.14 9.65
N HIS A 166 -3.69 -35.48 10.78
CA HIS A 166 -2.76 -35.95 11.80
C HIS A 166 -3.46 -36.98 12.70
N ILE A 167 -2.97 -38.21 12.68
CA ILE A 167 -3.51 -39.36 13.43
C ILE A 167 -2.50 -39.70 14.53
N ARG A 168 -2.90 -39.53 15.79
CA ARG A 168 -2.03 -39.81 16.94
C ARG A 168 -2.52 -41.05 17.67
N GLY A 169 -1.74 -42.13 17.63
CA GLY A 169 -2.08 -43.39 18.30
C GLY A 169 -2.05 -43.26 19.83
N LYS A 170 -3.07 -43.78 20.50
CA LYS A 170 -3.14 -43.91 21.96
C LYS A 170 -2.72 -45.31 22.37
N TRP A 171 -1.62 -45.40 23.10
CA TRP A 171 -1.01 -46.66 23.50
C TRP A 171 -1.06 -46.82 25.01
N VAL A 172 -1.47 -47.99 25.50
CA VAL A 172 -1.50 -48.26 26.94
C VAL A 172 -0.72 -49.51 27.31
N CYS A 173 -0.24 -49.53 28.53
CA CYS A 173 0.26 -50.73 29.18
C CYS A 173 -0.77 -51.22 30.21
N ASP A 174 -1.29 -52.43 30.04
CA ASP A 174 -2.24 -53.02 30.99
C ASP A 174 -1.61 -53.31 32.37
N ALA A 175 -0.30 -53.59 32.41
CA ALA A 175 0.39 -53.97 33.65
C ALA A 175 0.68 -52.79 34.60
N CYS A 176 0.96 -51.60 34.07
CA CYS A 176 1.31 -50.42 34.86
C CYS A 176 0.37 -49.23 34.62
N GLU A 177 -0.71 -49.45 33.87
CA GLU A 177 -1.77 -48.48 33.58
C GLU A 177 -1.26 -47.15 32.98
N SER A 178 -0.14 -47.20 32.24
CA SER A 178 0.44 -46.02 31.59
C SER A 178 -0.18 -45.75 30.24
N LEU A 179 -0.40 -44.48 29.89
CA LEU A 179 -0.85 -44.02 28.57
C LEU A 179 0.29 -43.25 27.90
N THR A 180 0.67 -43.70 26.70
CA THR A 180 1.69 -43.09 25.84
C THR A 180 1.03 -42.64 24.54
N GLN A 181 1.30 -41.41 24.13
CA GLN A 181 0.82 -40.83 22.88
C GLN A 181 1.91 -39.91 22.33
N ALA A 182 2.22 -40.02 21.04
CA ALA A 182 3.16 -39.12 20.40
C ALA A 182 2.63 -37.67 20.47
N PRO A 183 3.47 -36.68 20.85
CA PRO A 183 3.04 -35.29 20.87
C PRO A 183 2.74 -34.81 19.46
N MET A 184 1.82 -33.86 19.34
CA MET A 184 1.64 -33.17 18.05
C MET A 184 2.89 -32.34 17.78
N PRO A 185 3.43 -32.32 16.54
CA PRO A 185 4.46 -31.37 16.16
C PRO A 185 4.02 -29.94 16.45
N ALA A 186 4.97 -29.07 16.80
CA ALA A 186 4.68 -27.67 17.01
C ALA A 186 4.20 -27.03 15.70
N HIS A 187 3.14 -26.22 15.80
CA HIS A 187 2.63 -25.45 14.66
C HIS A 187 2.66 -23.96 15.01
N ILE A 188 2.73 -23.10 13.99
CA ILE A 188 2.69 -21.64 14.17
C ILE A 188 1.42 -21.23 14.93
N ILE A 189 0.31 -21.91 14.65
CA ILE A 189 -0.96 -21.76 15.37
C ILE A 189 -1.39 -23.15 15.85
N ASP A 190 -1.10 -23.49 17.11
CA ASP A 190 -1.31 -24.84 17.68
C ASP A 190 -2.73 -25.38 17.45
N LYS A 191 -3.72 -24.58 17.84
CA LYS A 191 -5.14 -24.93 17.66
C LYS A 191 -5.70 -24.42 16.34
N GLY A 192 -4.86 -23.87 15.47
CA GLY A 192 -5.27 -23.33 14.17
C GLY A 192 -5.60 -24.42 13.17
N ILE A 193 -6.53 -24.09 12.28
CA ILE A 193 -6.83 -24.86 11.08
C ILE A 193 -5.67 -24.84 10.06
N PRO A 194 -4.90 -23.75 9.86
CA PRO A 194 -3.97 -23.71 8.74
C PRO A 194 -2.67 -24.46 9.04
N THR A 195 -2.10 -25.06 8.01
CA THR A 195 -0.70 -25.50 7.98
C THR A 195 0.23 -24.30 7.76
N THR A 196 1.54 -24.54 7.83
CA THR A 196 2.56 -23.56 7.46
C THR A 196 2.49 -23.15 5.99
N GLY A 197 2.12 -24.07 5.08
CA GLY A 197 1.98 -23.80 3.65
C GLY A 197 0.86 -22.79 3.35
N LEU A 198 -0.31 -22.97 3.96
CA LEU A 198 -1.41 -22.01 3.82
C LEU A 198 -1.05 -20.64 4.44
N LEU A 199 -0.42 -20.62 5.62
CA LEU A 199 0.02 -19.35 6.22
C LEU A 199 1.02 -18.62 5.31
N ALA A 200 2.03 -19.32 4.79
CA ALA A 200 3.00 -18.77 3.87
C ALA A 200 2.34 -18.19 2.62
N HIS A 201 1.38 -18.91 2.03
CA HIS A 201 0.62 -18.39 0.88
C HIS A 201 -0.12 -17.09 1.21
N VAL A 202 -0.84 -17.03 2.33
CA VAL A 202 -1.60 -15.82 2.74
C VAL A 202 -0.67 -14.61 2.91
N LEU A 203 0.48 -14.81 3.55
CA LEU A 203 1.51 -13.78 3.76
C LEU A 203 2.13 -13.30 2.44
N ILE A 204 2.59 -14.22 1.58
CA ILE A 204 3.20 -13.90 0.29
C ILE A 204 2.19 -13.17 -0.59
N ALA A 205 0.98 -13.72 -0.72
CA ALA A 205 -0.07 -13.11 -1.52
C ALA A 205 -0.38 -11.69 -1.02
N LYS A 206 -0.45 -11.48 0.29
CA LYS A 206 -0.74 -10.14 0.85
C LYS A 206 0.39 -9.14 0.62
N TYR A 207 1.62 -9.53 0.92
CA TYR A 207 2.74 -8.59 1.05
C TYR A 207 3.62 -8.52 -0.20
N ALA A 208 3.88 -9.64 -0.87
CA ALA A 208 4.67 -9.68 -2.10
C ALA A 208 3.81 -9.44 -3.34
N ASP A 209 2.62 -10.06 -3.41
CA ASP A 209 1.75 -9.97 -4.60
C ASP A 209 0.69 -8.88 -4.50
N HIS A 210 0.68 -8.11 -3.40
CA HIS A 210 -0.28 -7.02 -3.15
C HIS A 210 -1.76 -7.47 -3.23
N LEU A 211 -2.07 -8.68 -2.81
CA LEU A 211 -3.40 -9.27 -2.83
C LEU A 211 -4.12 -9.04 -1.48
N PRO A 212 -5.06 -8.08 -1.39
CA PRO A 212 -5.72 -7.75 -0.13
C PRO A 212 -6.55 -8.93 0.40
N LEU A 213 -6.73 -8.98 1.72
CA LEU A 213 -7.33 -10.13 2.41
C LEU A 213 -8.76 -10.45 1.99
N TYR A 214 -9.59 -9.44 1.70
CA TYR A 214 -10.95 -9.69 1.21
C TYR A 214 -10.93 -10.42 -0.15
N ARG A 215 -9.91 -10.13 -0.98
CA ARG A 215 -9.78 -10.77 -2.29
C ARG A 215 -9.31 -12.19 -2.14
N GLN A 216 -8.41 -12.45 -1.18
CA GLN A 216 -8.02 -13.81 -0.79
C GLN A 216 -9.22 -14.61 -0.27
N GLU A 217 -10.02 -14.04 0.65
CA GLU A 217 -11.28 -14.64 1.14
C GLU A 217 -12.21 -15.03 -0.01
N GLN A 218 -12.43 -14.13 -0.98
CA GLN A 218 -13.25 -14.43 -2.16
C GLN A 218 -12.62 -15.51 -3.06
N ILE A 219 -11.30 -15.52 -3.23
CA ILE A 219 -10.58 -16.57 -3.99
C ILE A 219 -10.78 -17.93 -3.33
N PHE A 220 -10.60 -18.00 -2.00
CA PHE A 220 -10.75 -19.25 -1.25
C PHE A 220 -12.21 -19.73 -1.26
N ALA A 221 -13.17 -18.81 -1.13
CA ALA A 221 -14.59 -19.14 -1.23
C ALA A 221 -14.96 -19.74 -2.60
N ARG A 222 -14.40 -19.24 -3.70
CA ARG A 222 -14.59 -19.83 -5.03
C ARG A 222 -14.01 -21.24 -5.16
N ALA A 223 -13.01 -21.57 -4.36
CA ALA A 223 -12.44 -22.92 -4.26
C ALA A 223 -13.18 -23.81 -3.24
N GLY A 224 -14.33 -23.37 -2.71
CA GLY A 224 -15.12 -24.12 -1.73
C GLY A 224 -14.63 -23.98 -0.28
N VAL A 225 -13.63 -23.13 -0.02
CA VAL A 225 -13.06 -22.92 1.31
C VAL A 225 -13.31 -21.48 1.77
N ALA A 226 -14.45 -21.24 2.42
CA ALA A 226 -14.76 -19.92 2.97
C ALA A 226 -13.96 -19.67 4.26
N ILE A 227 -12.94 -18.81 4.20
CA ILE A 227 -12.16 -18.36 5.35
C ILE A 227 -12.43 -16.87 5.57
N PRO A 228 -13.02 -16.47 6.72
CA PRO A 228 -13.33 -15.08 6.99
C PRO A 228 -12.11 -14.17 6.96
N ARG A 229 -12.27 -12.94 6.45
CA ARG A 229 -11.22 -11.91 6.48
C ARG A 229 -10.59 -11.70 7.86
N SER A 230 -11.41 -11.69 8.93
CA SER A 230 -10.94 -11.56 10.31
C SER A 230 -10.02 -12.70 10.74
N THR A 231 -10.31 -13.92 10.30
CA THR A 231 -9.46 -15.10 10.54
C THR A 231 -8.12 -14.97 9.82
N LEU A 232 -8.13 -14.53 8.55
CA LEU A 232 -6.89 -14.27 7.80
C LEU A 232 -6.05 -13.17 8.48
N ALA A 233 -6.69 -12.10 8.96
CA ALA A 233 -6.01 -11.02 9.66
C ALA A 233 -5.40 -11.48 10.99
N GLU A 234 -6.12 -12.30 11.76
CA GLU A 234 -5.61 -12.91 12.99
C GLU A 234 -4.38 -13.78 12.70
N TRP A 235 -4.43 -14.61 11.66
CA TRP A 235 -3.30 -15.47 11.26
C TRP A 235 -2.06 -14.65 10.90
N ILE A 236 -2.21 -13.56 10.15
CA ILE A 236 -1.10 -12.65 9.84
C ILE A 236 -0.52 -12.05 11.11
N GLY A 237 -1.37 -11.60 12.04
CA GLY A 237 -0.92 -11.06 13.32
C GLY A 237 -0.08 -12.05 14.12
N ILE A 238 -0.56 -13.31 14.22
CA ILE A 238 0.19 -14.37 14.89
C ILE A 238 1.51 -14.66 14.17
N CYS A 239 1.50 -14.77 12.84
CA CYS A 239 2.72 -15.01 12.07
C CYS A 239 3.74 -13.89 12.26
N GLY A 240 3.30 -12.63 12.33
CA GLY A 240 4.16 -11.49 12.62
C GLY A 240 4.90 -11.63 13.96
N VAL A 241 4.19 -12.04 15.01
CA VAL A 241 4.79 -12.32 16.33
C VAL A 241 5.77 -13.50 16.26
N GLN A 242 5.39 -14.58 15.58
CA GLN A 242 6.22 -15.79 15.49
C GLN A 242 7.50 -15.60 14.66
N VAL A 243 7.50 -14.64 13.72
CA VAL A 243 8.68 -14.28 12.91
C VAL A 243 9.62 -13.30 13.64
N GLN A 244 9.18 -12.67 14.74
CA GLN A 244 9.99 -11.68 15.47
C GLN A 244 11.41 -12.15 15.81
N PRO A 245 11.66 -13.40 16.28
CA PRO A 245 13.03 -13.84 16.56
C PRO A 245 13.96 -13.82 15.33
N LEU A 246 13.41 -14.02 14.13
CA LEU A 246 14.17 -13.92 12.88
C LEU A 246 14.46 -12.46 12.53
N VAL A 247 13.50 -11.55 12.77
CA VAL A 247 13.67 -10.11 12.60
C VAL A 247 14.74 -9.59 13.55
N ASP A 248 14.72 -10.01 14.81
CA ASP A 248 15.71 -9.64 15.82
C ASP A 248 17.11 -10.12 15.43
N ALA A 249 17.24 -11.39 15.02
CA ALA A 249 18.51 -11.93 14.53
C ALA A 249 19.01 -11.20 13.26
N LEU A 250 18.11 -10.82 12.35
CA LEU A 250 18.48 -10.06 11.16
C LEU A 250 18.92 -8.63 11.52
N ARG A 251 18.25 -7.99 12.48
CA ARG A 251 18.64 -6.69 13.02
C ARG A 251 20.03 -6.76 13.66
N ASP A 252 20.31 -7.76 14.48
CA ASP A 252 21.62 -7.91 15.12
C ASP A 252 22.74 -8.11 14.10
N ARG A 253 22.48 -8.90 13.04
CA ARG A 253 23.42 -9.03 11.93
C ARG A 253 23.61 -7.72 11.17
N LEU A 254 22.52 -6.99 10.93
CA LEU A 254 22.55 -5.69 10.25
C LEU A 254 23.40 -4.68 11.04
N LEU A 255 23.22 -4.60 12.36
CA LEU A 255 24.03 -3.76 13.25
C LEU A 255 25.48 -4.25 13.39
N GLY A 256 25.86 -5.39 12.80
CA GLY A 256 27.26 -5.80 12.65
C GLY A 256 27.97 -5.13 11.47
N GLU A 257 27.23 -4.53 10.54
CA GLU A 257 27.78 -3.89 9.35
C GLU A 257 28.40 -2.51 9.68
N ALA A 258 29.48 -2.17 8.97
CA ALA A 258 30.15 -0.88 9.13
C ALA A 258 29.38 0.29 8.46
N VAL A 259 28.55 -0.02 7.47
CA VAL A 259 27.79 0.95 6.68
C VAL A 259 26.34 0.50 6.60
N LEU A 260 25.42 1.39 6.98
CA LEU A 260 23.98 1.16 6.91
C LEU A 260 23.30 2.26 6.13
N HIS A 261 22.22 1.91 5.43
CA HIS A 261 21.30 2.86 4.82
C HIS A 261 20.07 2.99 5.71
N ALA A 262 19.60 4.22 5.92
CA ALA A 262 18.33 4.48 6.60
C ALA A 262 17.46 5.44 5.79
N ASP A 263 16.17 5.13 5.73
CA ASP A 263 15.14 6.00 5.14
C ASP A 263 13.81 5.82 5.88
N GLU A 264 13.03 6.89 5.97
CA GLU A 264 11.72 6.87 6.62
C GLU A 264 10.58 7.24 5.65
N THR A 265 9.71 6.27 5.40
CA THR A 265 8.56 6.45 4.49
C THR A 265 7.29 6.65 5.30
N PRO A 266 6.51 7.72 5.06
CA PRO A 266 5.25 7.94 5.75
C PRO A 266 4.18 6.95 5.27
N VAL A 267 3.40 6.41 6.20
CA VAL A 267 2.25 5.54 5.91
C VAL A 267 0.99 6.02 6.65
N PRO A 268 -0.19 5.96 6.02
CA PRO A 268 -1.45 6.22 6.71
C PRO A 268 -1.80 5.04 7.61
N MET A 269 -1.98 5.30 8.90
CA MET A 269 -2.44 4.33 9.88
C MET A 269 -3.86 4.68 10.32
N LEU A 270 -4.78 3.71 10.36
CA LEU A 270 -6.11 3.94 10.93
C LEU A 270 -5.99 4.36 12.40
N ALA A 271 -6.73 5.39 12.82
CA ALA A 271 -6.83 5.82 14.21
C ALA A 271 -8.29 5.65 14.69
N PRO A 272 -8.64 4.46 15.22
CA PRO A 272 -10.00 4.15 15.64
C PRO A 272 -10.57 5.22 16.58
N GLY A 273 -11.85 5.56 16.38
CA GLY A 273 -12.54 6.62 17.14
C GLY A 273 -12.28 8.05 16.66
N LYS A 274 -11.31 8.29 15.77
CA LYS A 274 -11.02 9.63 15.22
C LYS A 274 -11.56 9.88 13.81
N LYS A 275 -12.11 8.84 13.14
CA LYS A 275 -12.61 8.87 11.75
C LYS A 275 -11.61 9.50 10.76
N LYS A 276 -10.32 9.38 11.06
CA LYS A 276 -9.20 9.94 10.30
C LYS A 276 -8.02 8.99 10.41
N THR A 277 -7.16 8.99 9.40
CA THR A 277 -5.87 8.34 9.46
C THR A 277 -4.87 9.20 10.24
N HIS A 278 -4.05 8.55 11.05
CA HIS A 278 -2.86 9.10 11.66
C HIS A 278 -1.65 8.87 10.76
N LYS A 279 -0.74 9.84 10.66
CA LYS A 279 0.49 9.70 9.86
C LYS A 279 1.55 8.96 10.68
N ALA A 280 1.74 7.68 10.37
CA ALA A 280 2.81 6.84 10.91
C ALA A 280 3.96 6.74 9.91
N TYR A 281 5.02 6.03 10.28
CA TYR A 281 6.24 5.91 9.48
C TYR A 281 6.76 4.48 9.53
N ILE A 282 7.29 4.01 8.41
CA ILE A 282 8.10 2.79 8.34
C ILE A 282 9.53 3.25 8.08
N TRP A 283 10.43 2.91 9.00
CA TRP A 283 11.85 3.12 8.88
C TRP A 283 12.46 1.88 8.22
N ALA A 284 13.15 2.06 7.12
CA ALA A 284 13.89 1.00 6.45
C ALA A 284 15.37 1.14 6.81
N TYR A 285 15.96 0.08 7.37
CA TYR A 285 17.40 -0.03 7.59
C TYR A 285 17.93 -1.14 6.69
N ALA A 286 18.87 -0.81 5.82
CA ALA A 286 19.40 -1.74 4.83
C ALA A 286 20.92 -1.83 4.90
N SER A 287 21.45 -3.01 4.58
CA SER A 287 22.88 -3.18 4.39
C SER A 287 23.35 -2.42 3.13
N ALA A 288 24.63 -2.09 3.07
CA ALA A 288 25.20 -1.47 1.88
C ALA A 288 25.12 -2.43 0.67
N PRO A 289 24.96 -1.92 -0.57
CA PRO A 289 24.87 -2.76 -1.78
C PRO A 289 26.07 -3.70 -2.03
N PHE A 290 27.23 -3.37 -1.45
CA PHE A 290 28.47 -4.16 -1.58
C PHE A 290 28.78 -5.00 -0.34
N SER A 291 27.86 -5.08 0.62
CA SER A 291 27.97 -5.99 1.76
C SER A 291 27.66 -7.43 1.32
N ASP A 292 28.35 -8.40 1.94
CA ASP A 292 28.01 -9.82 1.80
C ASP A 292 26.61 -10.12 2.37
N LEU A 293 26.14 -9.30 3.32
CA LEU A 293 24.79 -9.37 3.85
C LEU A 293 23.84 -8.60 2.92
N THR A 294 22.83 -9.28 2.38
CA THR A 294 21.67 -8.63 1.74
C THR A 294 20.50 -8.63 2.71
N ALA A 295 20.27 -7.51 3.40
CA ALA A 295 19.25 -7.43 4.42
C ALA A 295 18.57 -6.06 4.44
N VAL A 296 17.27 -6.07 4.70
CA VAL A 296 16.48 -4.88 5.03
C VAL A 296 15.60 -5.21 6.22
N VAL A 297 15.63 -4.37 7.26
CA VAL A 297 14.71 -4.45 8.40
C VAL A 297 13.81 -3.22 8.37
N TYR A 298 12.50 -3.47 8.42
CA TYR A 298 11.48 -2.43 8.49
C TYR A 298 11.00 -2.28 9.93
N ASP A 299 11.14 -1.08 10.49
CA ASP A 299 10.69 -0.73 11.83
C ASP A 299 9.51 0.25 11.76
N PHE A 300 8.38 -0.14 12.36
CA PHE A 300 7.17 0.66 12.34
C PHE A 300 7.14 1.63 13.54
N ALA A 301 6.93 2.91 13.25
CA ALA A 301 6.82 3.95 14.25
C ALA A 301 5.51 4.76 14.10
N PRO A 302 4.77 5.03 15.20
CA PRO A 302 3.61 5.91 15.14
C PRO A 302 3.98 7.37 14.89
N GLY A 303 5.26 7.75 14.90
CA GLY A 303 5.71 9.10 14.64
C GLY A 303 7.01 9.14 13.84
N ARG A 304 7.42 10.35 13.45
CA ARG A 304 8.71 10.58 12.77
C ARG A 304 9.83 11.01 13.72
N ALA A 305 9.61 10.94 15.03
CA ALA A 305 10.61 11.44 15.96
C ALA A 305 11.94 10.69 15.78
N GLY A 306 13.06 11.41 15.76
CA GLY A 306 14.39 10.80 15.65
C GLY A 306 14.73 9.81 16.78
N GLN A 307 13.92 9.76 17.84
CA GLN A 307 14.03 8.74 18.88
C GLN A 307 13.85 7.34 18.30
N HIS A 308 12.95 7.13 17.34
CA HIS A 308 12.73 5.81 16.72
C HIS A 308 14.02 5.29 16.04
N ALA A 309 14.72 6.16 15.29
CA ALA A 309 16.01 5.81 14.71
C ALA A 309 17.07 5.47 15.77
N ARG A 310 17.09 6.21 16.87
CA ARG A 310 18.04 5.95 17.96
C ARG A 310 17.71 4.67 18.73
N ASP A 311 16.44 4.36 18.93
CA ASP A 311 16.02 3.12 19.58
C ASP A 311 16.40 1.91 18.72
N PHE A 312 16.22 2.01 17.40
CA PHE A 312 16.63 0.96 16.47
C PHE A 312 18.14 0.78 16.43
N LEU A 313 18.92 1.86 16.27
CA LEU A 313 20.38 1.78 16.13
C LEU A 313 21.10 1.50 17.46
N GLY A 314 20.49 1.88 18.59
CA GLY A 314 21.06 1.67 19.92
C GLY A 314 22.45 2.29 20.05
N ASP A 315 23.43 1.45 20.41
CA ASP A 315 24.83 1.85 20.60
C ASP A 315 25.69 1.67 19.33
N TRP A 316 25.09 1.34 18.19
CA TRP A 316 25.81 1.11 16.93
C TRP A 316 26.63 2.33 16.51
N GLN A 317 27.87 2.07 16.09
CA GLN A 317 28.83 3.08 15.63
C GLN A 317 29.31 2.69 14.24
N GLY A 318 28.95 3.48 13.23
CA GLY A 318 29.35 3.25 11.86
C GLY A 318 28.96 4.41 10.95
N GLN A 319 28.95 4.16 9.64
CA GLN A 319 28.61 5.15 8.63
C GLN A 319 27.14 4.99 8.23
N LEU A 320 26.32 6.00 8.53
CA LEU A 320 24.90 6.00 8.21
C LEU A 320 24.64 6.81 6.93
N VAL A 321 24.23 6.11 5.88
CA VAL A 321 23.77 6.71 4.63
C VAL A 321 22.29 7.06 4.77
N CYS A 322 21.97 8.34 4.90
CA CYS A 322 20.60 8.81 5.05
C CYS A 322 20.36 10.14 4.33
N GLY A 323 19.09 10.57 4.24
CA GLY A 323 18.76 11.93 3.83
C GLY A 323 19.15 12.97 4.89
N ASP A 324 19.01 14.26 4.57
CA ASP A 324 19.29 15.38 5.51
C ASP A 324 18.17 15.60 6.54
N TYR A 325 17.51 14.53 6.99
CA TYR A 325 16.44 14.63 7.97
C TYR A 325 17.02 14.90 9.37
N SER A 326 16.49 15.94 10.04
CA SER A 326 16.95 16.35 11.37
C SER A 326 16.80 15.27 12.44
N GLY A 327 15.95 14.26 12.23
CA GLY A 327 15.78 13.13 13.15
C GLY A 327 17.06 12.33 13.39
N TYR A 328 17.98 12.28 12.42
CA TYR A 328 19.23 11.54 12.53
C TYR A 328 20.34 12.31 13.26
N LYS A 329 20.27 13.65 13.31
CA LYS A 329 21.39 14.51 13.75
C LYS A 329 21.86 14.21 15.19
N ALA A 330 20.93 13.93 16.09
CA ALA A 330 21.25 13.54 17.48
C ALA A 330 21.98 12.18 17.59
N GLY A 331 21.90 11.32 16.57
CA GLY A 331 22.72 10.11 16.49
C GLY A 331 24.17 10.43 16.12
N PHE A 332 24.39 11.43 15.27
CA PHE A 332 25.73 11.83 14.84
C PHE A 332 26.55 12.46 15.97
N GLU A 333 25.88 13.24 16.82
CA GLU A 333 26.48 13.77 18.07
C GLU A 333 26.92 12.67 19.04
N LYS A 334 26.43 11.43 18.86
CA LYS A 334 26.75 10.24 19.67
C LYS A 334 27.77 9.29 19.02
N GLY A 335 28.38 9.69 17.91
CA GLY A 335 29.49 8.98 17.27
C GLY A 335 29.18 8.33 15.91
N ILE A 336 27.92 8.31 15.47
CA ILE A 336 27.56 7.85 14.12
C ILE A 336 28.12 8.83 13.09
N ILE A 337 28.75 8.31 12.03
CA ILE A 337 29.31 9.12 10.95
C ILE A 337 28.21 9.34 9.90
N GLU A 338 27.85 10.60 9.66
CA GLU A 338 26.87 10.98 8.63
C GLU A 338 27.46 10.82 7.21
N ILE A 339 26.75 10.08 6.36
CA ILE A 339 26.99 10.02 4.91
C ILE A 339 25.72 10.47 4.19
N GLY A 340 25.84 11.51 3.35
CA GLY A 340 24.70 12.00 2.57
C GLY A 340 24.26 10.99 1.49
N CYS A 341 22.97 10.64 1.47
CA CYS A 341 22.40 9.77 0.46
C CYS A 341 22.18 10.50 -0.88
N LEU A 342 22.96 10.17 -1.92
CA LEU A 342 22.87 10.79 -3.25
C LEU A 342 21.49 10.68 -3.91
N ALA A 343 20.68 9.67 -3.59
CA ALA A 343 19.33 9.53 -4.11
C ALA A 343 18.37 10.62 -3.59
N HIS A 344 18.64 11.16 -2.39
CA HIS A 344 17.89 12.27 -1.80
C HIS A 344 18.34 13.65 -2.30
N TYR A 345 19.47 13.72 -2.99
CA TYR A 345 19.93 14.94 -3.68
C TYR A 345 19.37 14.93 -5.11
N PRO A 346 18.35 15.74 -5.43
CA PRO A 346 17.88 15.84 -6.81
C PRO A 346 19.00 16.36 -7.71
N GLU A 347 19.10 15.86 -8.95
CA GLU A 347 20.03 16.32 -9.99
C GLU A 347 20.07 17.86 -10.14
N SER A 348 18.97 18.55 -9.80
CA SER A 348 18.89 20.03 -9.79
C SER A 348 19.86 20.71 -8.82
N THR A 349 20.42 19.97 -7.87
CA THR A 349 21.38 20.49 -6.87
C THR A 349 22.82 20.47 -7.41
N PHE A 350 23.10 19.67 -8.44
CA PHE A 350 24.43 19.56 -9.06
C PHE A 350 24.73 20.71 -10.03
N ILE A 351 23.71 21.39 -10.56
CA ILE A 351 23.86 22.60 -11.39
C ILE A 351 23.69 23.85 -10.52
N ARG A 352 24.58 24.01 -9.53
CA ARG A 352 25.03 25.35 -9.12
C ARG A 352 26.46 25.50 -9.59
N SER A 353 26.61 25.80 -10.89
CA SER A 353 27.79 26.50 -11.36
C SER A 353 27.81 27.86 -10.65
N GLY A 354 28.74 28.05 -9.72
CA GLY A 354 29.18 29.38 -9.32
C GLY A 354 30.56 29.67 -9.89
N PRO A 355 31.04 30.92 -9.83
CA PRO A 355 30.32 32.18 -9.62
C PRO A 355 29.69 32.77 -10.90
#